data_AF-A0A0C3ERU1-F1
#
_entry.id   AF-A0A0C3ERU1-F1
#
_cell.length_a   1.000
_cell.length_b   1.000
_cell.length_c   1.000
_cell.angle_alpha   90.00
_cell.angle_beta   90.00
_cell.angle_gamma   90.00
#
_symmetry.space_group_name_H-M   'P 1'
#
loop_
_entity.id
_entity.type
_entity.pdbx_description
1 polymer ?
#
loop_
_entity_poly.entity_id
_entity_poly.type
_entity_poly.pdbx_seq_one_letter_code
_entity_poly.pdbx_strand_id
1 'polypeptide(L)'
;MMGVVDGSETILPDDSANIVKHRIWKKKDNLLKAMITQWVKSDLVIKVAHAKCAKESWDVFASEFSQTGSGSIILWFRDLTKHLPTSSDVSAHVTSFWEAICYLANTEFEIPGYIAAAILLSTLPSDPQDPASWNNHVAGVKINKSTATLSSVINSILEEKSCLTEDDKTNMQKQEQALATLEQAACN
;
A
#
# COMPACT_ATOMS: atom_id res chain seq x y z
N MET A 1 19.39 12.48 -20.89
CA MET A 1 18.93 11.51 -19.89
C MET A 1 18.11 10.46 -20.65
N MET A 2 18.63 9.24 -20.88
CA MET A 2 17.90 8.22 -21.65
C MET A 2 16.93 7.48 -20.72
N GLY A 3 15.64 7.48 -21.06
CA GLY A 3 14.61 6.73 -20.34
C GLY A 3 14.81 5.21 -20.44
N VAL A 4 14.68 4.55 -19.29
CA VAL A 4 14.70 3.09 -19.10
C VAL A 4 13.47 2.47 -19.78
N VAL A 5 13.58 1.23 -20.29
CA VAL A 5 12.44 0.52 -20.91
C VAL A 5 11.43 0.13 -19.83
N ASP A 6 10.16 0.44 -20.07
CA ASP A 6 9.03 0.33 -19.12
C ASP A 6 8.46 -1.10 -19.01
N GLY A 7 9.20 -2.13 -19.43
CA GLY A 7 8.74 -3.53 -19.40
C GLY A 7 7.59 -3.89 -20.36
N SER A 8 6.98 -2.92 -21.05
CA SER A 8 5.87 -3.14 -22.00
C SER A 8 6.32 -3.53 -23.43
N GLU A 9 7.59 -3.30 -23.78
CA GLU A 9 8.14 -3.62 -25.11
C GLU A 9 8.54 -5.10 -25.17
N THR A 10 7.58 -5.95 -25.50
CA THR A 10 7.65 -7.37 -25.19
C THR A 10 8.31 -8.26 -26.22
N ILE A 11 8.46 -7.88 -27.48
CA ILE A 11 9.26 -8.54 -28.52
C ILE A 11 9.43 -7.49 -29.64
N LEU A 12 10.57 -7.50 -30.33
CA LEU A 12 10.89 -6.64 -31.47
C LEU A 12 9.69 -6.39 -32.40
N PRO A 13 9.49 -5.17 -32.94
CA PRO A 13 8.97 -5.06 -34.29
C PRO A 13 10.02 -5.71 -35.19
N ASP A 14 9.66 -6.80 -35.88
CA ASP A 14 10.49 -7.48 -36.89
C ASP A 14 10.62 -6.63 -38.17
N ASP A 15 10.95 -5.35 -37.99
CA ASP A 15 11.16 -4.40 -39.07
C ASP A 15 12.66 -4.15 -39.20
N SER A 16 13.25 -4.80 -40.20
CA SER A 16 14.56 -4.48 -40.78
C SER A 16 14.72 -3.02 -41.23
N ALA A 17 13.69 -2.19 -41.05
CA ALA A 17 13.63 -0.78 -41.43
C ALA A 17 14.28 0.19 -40.42
N ASN A 18 14.66 -0.23 -39.20
CA ASN A 18 15.18 0.72 -38.20
C ASN A 18 16.29 0.16 -37.28
N ILE A 19 17.44 -0.16 -37.89
CA ILE A 19 18.68 -0.61 -37.22
C ILE A 19 19.09 0.27 -36.03
N VAL A 20 18.81 1.59 -36.13
CA VAL A 20 19.12 2.57 -35.07
C VAL A 20 18.24 2.35 -33.84
N LYS A 21 16.94 2.12 -34.01
CA LYS A 21 16.02 1.81 -32.89
C LYS A 21 16.37 0.49 -32.23
N HIS A 22 16.75 -0.52 -33.00
CA HIS A 22 17.20 -1.82 -32.48
C HIS A 22 18.46 -1.69 -31.60
N ARG A 23 19.46 -0.89 -32.02
CA ARG A 23 20.64 -0.63 -31.19
C ARG A 23 20.31 0.13 -29.90
N ILE A 24 19.38 1.08 -29.96
CA ILE A 24 18.95 1.84 -28.78
C ILE A 24 18.23 0.92 -27.81
N TRP A 25 17.30 0.10 -28.28
CA TRP A 25 16.58 -0.89 -27.48
C TRP A 25 17.53 -1.85 -26.77
N LYS A 26 18.47 -2.47 -27.50
CA LYS A 26 19.46 -3.40 -26.94
C LYS A 26 20.34 -2.75 -25.86
N LYS A 27 20.69 -1.46 -26.02
CA LYS A 27 21.43 -0.72 -24.99
C LYS A 27 20.59 -0.52 -23.72
N LYS A 28 19.29 -0.22 -23.87
CA LYS A 28 18.41 -0.03 -22.73
C LYS A 28 18.07 -1.35 -22.02
N ASP A 29 17.88 -2.43 -22.76
CA ASP A 29 17.63 -3.78 -22.22
C ASP A 29 18.85 -4.28 -21.43
N ASN A 30 20.06 -4.12 -21.97
CA ASN A 30 21.30 -4.46 -21.26
C ASN A 30 21.51 -3.60 -20.00
N LEU A 31 21.17 -2.32 -20.05
CA LEU A 31 21.26 -1.43 -18.89
C LEU A 31 20.29 -1.89 -17.78
N LEU A 32 19.05 -2.18 -18.16
CA LEU A 32 18.04 -2.66 -17.23
C LEU A 32 18.44 -4.01 -16.61
N LYS A 33 18.97 -4.94 -17.40
CA LYS A 33 19.48 -6.22 -16.91
C LYS A 33 20.64 -6.04 -15.91
N ALA A 34 21.57 -5.12 -16.19
CA ALA A 34 22.66 -4.80 -15.27
C ALA A 34 22.14 -4.23 -13.95
N MET A 35 21.16 -3.31 -14.01
CA MET A 35 20.53 -2.72 -12.82
C MET A 35 19.77 -3.76 -12.01
N ILE A 36 18.97 -4.61 -12.66
CA ILE A 36 18.28 -5.73 -12.01
C ILE A 36 19.28 -6.63 -11.30
N THR A 37 20.36 -7.03 -11.97
CA THR A 37 21.37 -7.91 -11.38
C THR A 37 22.05 -7.30 -10.15
N GLN A 38 22.19 -5.97 -10.11
CA GLN A 38 22.78 -5.25 -8.98
C GLN A 38 21.84 -5.17 -7.76
N TRP A 39 20.52 -5.21 -7.98
CA TRP A 39 19.52 -5.06 -6.92
C TRP A 39 18.99 -6.39 -6.38
N VAL A 40 19.41 -7.50 -6.97
CA VAL A 40 18.90 -8.84 -6.66
C VAL A 40 19.84 -9.55 -5.70
N LYS A 41 19.27 -10.27 -4.72
CA LYS A 41 20.03 -11.09 -3.78
C LYS A 41 20.83 -12.16 -4.53
N SER A 42 22.02 -12.51 -4.00
CA SER A 42 22.98 -13.45 -4.59
C SER A 42 22.35 -14.73 -5.14
N ASP A 43 21.32 -15.23 -4.49
CA ASP A 43 20.67 -16.51 -4.79
C ASP A 43 19.85 -16.50 -6.09
N LEU A 44 19.41 -15.31 -6.53
CA LEU A 44 18.60 -15.11 -7.75
C LEU A 44 19.43 -14.55 -8.92
N VAL A 45 20.65 -14.06 -8.64
CA VAL A 45 21.56 -13.49 -9.64
C VAL A 45 21.87 -14.47 -10.77
N ILE A 46 22.05 -15.76 -10.46
CA ILE A 46 22.35 -16.79 -11.47
C ILE A 46 21.16 -17.02 -12.40
N LYS A 47 19.93 -17.05 -11.87
CA LYS A 47 18.71 -17.25 -12.67
C LYS A 47 18.45 -16.06 -13.60
N VAL A 48 18.66 -14.84 -13.09
CA VAL A 48 18.50 -13.58 -13.83
C VAL A 48 19.61 -13.38 -14.87
N ALA A 49 20.84 -13.80 -14.56
CA ALA A 49 21.97 -13.72 -15.50
C ALA A 49 21.73 -14.56 -16.76
N HIS A 50 21.03 -15.69 -16.63
CA HIS A 50 20.70 -16.62 -17.72
C HIS A 50 19.53 -16.16 -18.60
N ALA A 51 18.76 -15.15 -18.20
CA ALA A 51 17.67 -14.58 -19.00
C ALA A 51 18.21 -13.85 -20.25
N LYS A 52 17.60 -14.03 -21.41
CA LYS A 52 18.05 -13.45 -22.69
C LYS A 52 17.66 -11.97 -22.84
N CYS A 53 16.60 -11.54 -22.17
CA CYS A 53 16.14 -10.15 -22.15
C CYS A 53 15.68 -9.75 -20.75
N ALA A 54 15.52 -8.45 -20.50
CA ALA A 54 15.03 -7.94 -19.23
C ALA A 54 13.61 -8.45 -18.93
N LYS A 55 12.77 -8.66 -19.95
CA LYS A 55 11.43 -9.24 -19.79
C LYS A 55 11.49 -10.66 -19.21
N GLU A 56 12.34 -11.53 -19.75
CA GLU A 56 12.54 -12.87 -19.19
C GLU A 56 13.06 -12.82 -17.75
N SER A 57 13.85 -11.80 -17.39
CA SER A 57 14.27 -11.58 -16.00
C SER A 57 13.07 -11.24 -15.09
N TRP A 58 12.16 -10.40 -15.57
CA TRP A 58 10.91 -10.09 -14.89
C TRP A 58 9.96 -11.29 -14.81
N ASP A 59 9.88 -12.12 -15.85
CA ASP A 59 9.08 -13.34 -15.85
C ASP A 59 9.63 -14.39 -14.87
N VAL A 60 10.95 -14.47 -14.70
CA VAL A 60 11.57 -15.30 -13.65
C VAL A 60 11.20 -14.79 -12.26
N PHE A 61 11.24 -13.49 -12.02
CA PHE A 61 10.76 -12.93 -10.75
C PHE A 61 9.27 -13.17 -10.53
N ALA A 62 8.47 -12.98 -11.58
CA ALA A 62 7.06 -13.31 -11.53
C ALA A 62 6.92 -14.76 -11.09
N SER A 63 7.57 -15.73 -11.73
CA SER A 63 7.44 -17.15 -11.36
C SER A 63 7.90 -17.52 -9.95
N GLU A 64 8.95 -16.88 -9.43
CA GLU A 64 9.52 -17.20 -8.10
C GLU A 64 8.76 -16.50 -6.97
N PHE A 65 8.20 -15.31 -7.23
CA PHE A 65 7.49 -14.49 -6.24
C PHE A 65 5.97 -14.48 -6.42
N SER A 66 5.45 -14.98 -7.54
CA SER A 66 4.03 -15.29 -7.71
C SER A 66 3.74 -16.57 -6.94
N GLN A 67 3.64 -16.45 -5.61
CA GLN A 67 2.95 -17.45 -4.80
C GLN A 67 1.46 -17.40 -5.17
N THR A 68 1.11 -18.00 -6.30
CA THR A 68 -0.25 -18.12 -6.83
C THR A 68 -0.86 -19.43 -6.36
N GLY A 69 -0.74 -19.73 -5.06
CA GLY A 69 -1.34 -20.91 -4.44
C GLY A 69 -2.54 -20.50 -3.59
N SER A 70 -3.52 -21.39 -3.40
CA SER A 70 -4.65 -21.15 -2.46
C SER A 70 -4.18 -20.81 -1.04
N GLY A 71 -2.97 -21.26 -0.65
CA GLY A 71 -2.31 -20.89 0.59
C GLY A 71 -1.93 -19.40 0.70
N SER A 72 -1.70 -18.68 -0.40
CA SER A 72 -1.45 -17.24 -0.36
C SER A 72 -2.75 -16.45 -0.22
N ILE A 73 -3.83 -16.86 -0.89
CA ILE A 73 -5.17 -16.25 -0.76
C ILE A 73 -5.61 -16.25 0.70
N ILE A 74 -5.51 -17.37 1.41
CA ILE A 74 -5.95 -17.45 2.80
C ILE A 74 -5.08 -16.62 3.75
N LEU A 75 -3.79 -16.46 3.45
CA LEU A 75 -2.89 -15.60 4.22
C LEU A 75 -3.23 -14.12 4.04
N TRP A 76 -3.49 -13.68 2.80
CA TRP A 76 -3.90 -12.30 2.51
C TRP A 76 -5.29 -12.01 3.05
N PHE A 77 -6.21 -12.96 2.97
CA PHE A 77 -7.55 -12.83 3.56
C PHE A 77 -7.47 -12.73 5.09
N ARG A 78 -6.57 -13.48 5.73
CA ARG A 78 -6.31 -13.37 7.16
C ARG A 78 -5.80 -11.96 7.52
N ASP A 79 -4.93 -11.40 6.70
CA ASP A 79 -4.42 -10.03 6.90
C ASP A 79 -5.53 -8.97 6.75
N LEU A 80 -6.46 -9.15 5.79
CA LEU A 80 -7.64 -8.27 5.65
C LEU A 80 -8.54 -8.27 6.90
N THR A 81 -8.66 -9.41 7.57
CA THR A 81 -9.53 -9.56 8.76
C THR A 81 -8.82 -9.23 10.07
N LYS A 82 -7.56 -8.77 10.01
CA LYS A 82 -6.78 -8.47 11.20
C LYS A 82 -7.33 -7.22 11.88
N HIS A 83 -7.71 -7.35 13.14
CA HIS A 83 -8.10 -6.18 13.94
C HIS A 83 -6.91 -5.26 14.20
N LEU A 84 -7.16 -3.96 14.09
CA LEU A 84 -6.23 -2.92 14.47
C LEU A 84 -6.17 -2.84 16.01
N PRO A 85 -5.01 -3.08 16.64
CA PRO A 85 -4.85 -2.83 18.06
C PRO A 85 -4.96 -1.33 18.36
N THR A 86 -5.54 -0.97 19.51
CA THR A 86 -5.71 0.40 19.99
C THR A 86 -4.44 1.27 19.91
N SER A 87 -3.25 0.68 20.08
CA SER A 87 -1.97 1.41 20.07
C SER A 87 -1.28 1.47 18.70
N SER A 88 -1.88 0.91 17.65
CA SER A 88 -1.24 0.77 16.34
C SER A 88 -1.58 1.91 15.40
N ASP A 89 -0.67 2.18 14.47
CA ASP A 89 -0.84 3.23 13.48
C ASP A 89 -1.90 2.85 12.43
N VAL A 90 -3.00 3.60 12.40
CA VAL A 90 -4.09 3.48 11.42
C VAL A 90 -3.57 3.63 9.98
N SER A 91 -2.57 4.48 9.75
CA SER A 91 -2.02 4.70 8.40
C SER A 91 -1.27 3.47 7.89
N ALA A 92 -0.46 2.85 8.75
CA ALA A 92 0.19 1.57 8.46
C ALA A 92 -0.84 0.45 8.23
N HIS A 93 -1.93 0.42 9.01
CA HIS A 93 -3.00 -0.55 8.87
C HIS A 93 -3.74 -0.45 7.53
N VAL A 94 -4.12 0.77 7.14
CA VAL A 94 -4.74 1.04 5.84
C VAL A 94 -3.82 0.65 4.68
N THR A 95 -2.52 0.89 4.81
CA THR A 95 -1.54 0.48 3.80
C THR A 95 -1.46 -1.03 3.66
N SER A 96 -1.33 -1.76 4.78
CA SER A 96 -1.33 -3.24 4.80
C SER A 96 -2.62 -3.80 4.20
N PHE A 97 -3.76 -3.21 4.55
CA PHE A 97 -5.07 -3.59 4.01
C PHE A 97 -5.14 -3.41 2.49
N TRP A 98 -4.65 -2.28 1.98
CA TRP A 98 -4.62 -2.00 0.55
C TRP A 98 -3.72 -2.99 -0.20
N GLU A 99 -2.53 -3.27 0.34
CA GLU A 99 -1.62 -4.27 -0.23
C GLU A 99 -2.30 -5.65 -0.31
N ALA A 100 -2.98 -6.09 0.74
CA ALA A 100 -3.71 -7.36 0.74
C ALA A 100 -4.82 -7.41 -0.33
N ILE A 101 -5.57 -6.31 -0.54
CA ILE A 101 -6.55 -6.21 -1.63
C ILE A 101 -5.87 -6.33 -3.00
N CYS A 102 -4.74 -5.65 -3.22
CA CYS A 102 -3.99 -5.75 -4.47
C CYS A 102 -3.47 -7.17 -4.72
N TYR A 103 -2.95 -7.86 -3.71
CA TYR A 103 -2.51 -9.25 -3.83
C TYR A 103 -3.67 -10.20 -4.15
N LEU A 104 -4.84 -10.01 -3.53
CA LEU A 104 -6.01 -10.82 -3.83
C LEU A 104 -6.51 -10.61 -5.26
N ALA A 105 -6.55 -9.38 -5.74
CA ALA A 105 -6.88 -9.07 -7.13
C ALA A 105 -5.90 -9.75 -8.11
N ASN A 106 -4.59 -9.76 -7.79
CA ASN A 106 -3.58 -10.47 -8.58
C ASN A 106 -3.77 -11.99 -8.60
N THR A 107 -4.47 -12.57 -7.62
CA THR A 107 -4.83 -13.99 -7.56
C THR A 107 -6.20 -14.30 -8.16
N GLU A 108 -6.78 -13.39 -8.95
CA GLU A 108 -8.14 -13.49 -9.51
C GLU A 108 -9.25 -13.52 -8.45
N PHE A 109 -8.94 -13.14 -7.21
CA PHE A 109 -9.90 -13.02 -6.12
C PHE A 109 -10.28 -11.55 -5.93
N GLU A 110 -11.17 -11.06 -6.78
CA GLU A 110 -11.63 -9.67 -6.72
C GLU A 110 -12.68 -9.45 -5.62
N ILE A 111 -12.35 -8.57 -4.67
CA ILE A 111 -13.30 -8.12 -3.65
C ILE A 111 -13.92 -6.80 -4.12
N PRO A 112 -15.25 -6.72 -4.25
CA PRO A 112 -15.92 -5.46 -4.58
C PRO A 112 -15.58 -4.35 -3.59
N GLY A 113 -15.32 -3.13 -4.11
CA GLY A 113 -14.83 -2.02 -3.29
C GLY A 113 -15.71 -1.67 -2.07
N TYR A 114 -17.04 -1.80 -2.18
CA TYR A 114 -17.94 -1.57 -1.05
C TYR A 114 -17.84 -2.64 0.03
N ILE A 115 -17.50 -3.90 -0.33
CA ILE A 115 -17.25 -4.98 0.62
C ILE A 115 -15.89 -4.74 1.28
N ALA A 116 -14.86 -4.41 0.51
CA ALA A 116 -13.55 -4.06 1.05
C ALA A 116 -13.63 -2.90 2.05
N ALA A 117 -14.42 -1.87 1.74
CA ALA A 117 -14.70 -0.77 2.66
C ALA A 117 -15.36 -1.22 3.96
N ALA A 118 -16.36 -2.11 3.88
CA ALA A 118 -17.03 -2.64 5.07
C ALA A 118 -16.09 -3.49 5.93
N ILE A 119 -15.23 -4.32 5.30
CA ILE A 119 -14.21 -5.09 5.99
C ILE A 119 -13.25 -4.15 6.71
N LEU A 120 -12.71 -3.13 6.03
CA LEU A 120 -11.80 -2.17 6.63
C LEU A 120 -12.39 -1.50 7.88
N LEU A 121 -13.63 -1.00 7.81
CA LEU A 121 -14.29 -0.38 8.96
C LEU A 121 -14.49 -1.37 10.11
N SER A 122 -14.77 -2.64 9.81
CA SER A 122 -14.94 -3.68 10.84
C SER A 122 -13.64 -4.05 11.57
N THR A 123 -12.47 -3.72 11.00
CA THR A 123 -11.17 -3.97 11.63
C THR A 123 -10.73 -2.88 12.60
N LEU A 124 -11.39 -1.72 12.59
CA LEU A 124 -11.03 -0.60 13.47
C LEU A 124 -11.44 -0.88 14.94
N PRO A 125 -10.77 -0.26 15.93
CA PRO A 125 -11.14 -0.38 17.33
C PRO A 125 -12.57 0.10 17.55
N SER A 126 -13.39 -0.76 18.17
CA SER A 126 -14.84 -0.53 18.37
C SER A 126 -15.26 -0.62 19.82
N ASP A 127 -14.33 -0.60 20.78
CA ASP A 127 -14.67 -0.62 22.20
C ASP A 127 -15.28 0.75 22.59
N PRO A 128 -16.53 0.82 23.08
CA PRO A 128 -17.15 2.09 23.45
C PRO A 128 -16.53 2.75 24.69
N GLN A 129 -15.70 2.05 25.46
CA GLN A 129 -14.97 2.61 26.61
C GLN A 129 -13.57 3.11 26.24
N ASP A 130 -13.11 2.84 25.02
CA ASP A 130 -11.79 3.23 24.55
C ASP A 130 -11.83 4.65 23.93
N PRO A 131 -11.02 5.61 24.39
CA PRO A 131 -10.88 6.91 23.75
C PRO A 131 -10.45 6.82 22.27
N ALA A 132 -9.79 5.74 21.86
CA ALA A 132 -9.40 5.49 20.48
C ALA A 132 -10.48 4.76 19.65
N SER A 133 -11.71 4.68 20.15
CA SER A 133 -12.83 4.03 19.48
C SER A 133 -13.26 4.76 18.22
N TRP A 134 -13.46 4.01 17.14
CA TRP A 134 -13.93 4.51 15.85
C TRP A 134 -15.44 4.40 15.69
N ASN A 135 -16.18 3.94 16.71
CA ASN A 135 -17.62 3.68 16.62
C ASN A 135 -18.45 4.88 16.12
N ASN A 136 -18.14 6.09 16.60
CA ASN A 136 -18.87 7.30 16.20
C ASN A 136 -18.65 7.63 14.71
N HIS A 137 -17.41 7.47 14.23
CA HIS A 137 -17.07 7.65 12.83
C HIS A 137 -17.74 6.58 11.96
N VAL A 138 -17.60 5.30 12.34
CA VAL A 138 -18.20 4.16 11.62
C VAL A 138 -19.73 4.28 11.51
N ALA A 139 -20.41 4.71 12.57
CA ALA A 139 -21.86 4.92 12.57
C ALA A 139 -22.32 6.01 11.58
N GLY A 140 -21.44 6.97 11.25
CA GLY A 140 -21.68 8.01 10.25
C GLY A 140 -21.45 7.58 8.81
N VAL A 141 -20.70 6.49 8.57
CA VAL A 141 -20.35 6.04 7.21
C VAL A 141 -21.52 5.30 6.57
N LYS A 142 -22.03 5.83 5.45
CA LYS A 142 -23.03 5.16 4.62
C LYS A 142 -22.34 4.39 3.49
N ILE A 143 -22.17 3.08 3.66
CA ILE A 143 -21.69 2.20 2.59
C ILE A 143 -22.86 1.81 1.69
N ASN A 144 -22.77 2.13 0.40
CA ASN A 144 -23.69 1.64 -0.63
C ASN A 144 -22.90 1.09 -1.83
N LYS A 145 -23.59 0.36 -2.72
CA LYS A 145 -22.97 -0.27 -3.88
C LYS A 145 -22.49 0.73 -4.96
N SER A 146 -22.99 1.97 -4.94
CA SER A 146 -22.83 2.96 -6.03
C SER A 146 -21.95 4.16 -5.70
N THR A 147 -21.71 4.47 -4.42
CA THR A 147 -20.95 5.66 -3.99
C THR A 147 -19.82 5.35 -3.02
N ALA A 148 -19.81 4.19 -2.35
CA ALA A 148 -18.72 3.81 -1.44
C ALA A 148 -17.58 3.13 -2.20
N THR A 149 -16.52 3.88 -2.49
CA THR A 149 -15.24 3.33 -2.92
C THR A 149 -14.32 3.14 -1.71
N LEU A 150 -13.50 2.09 -1.74
CA LEU A 150 -12.50 1.84 -0.71
C LEU A 150 -11.62 3.07 -0.48
N SER A 151 -11.23 3.77 -1.56
CA SER A 151 -10.44 5.01 -1.48
C SER A 151 -11.16 6.15 -0.76
N SER A 152 -12.47 6.31 -0.93
CA SER A 152 -13.24 7.33 -0.20
C SER A 152 -13.25 7.04 1.31
N VAL A 153 -13.39 5.78 1.70
CA VAL A 153 -13.36 5.38 3.12
C VAL A 153 -11.97 5.53 3.71
N ILE A 154 -10.93 5.16 2.95
CA ILE A 154 -9.54 5.38 3.35
C ILE A 154 -9.24 6.85 3.61
N ASN A 155 -9.64 7.74 2.68
CA ASN A 155 -9.44 9.17 2.85
C ASN A 155 -10.19 9.69 4.08
N SER A 156 -11.44 9.26 4.28
CA SER A 156 -12.23 9.65 5.45
C SER A 156 -11.59 9.22 6.77
N ILE A 157 -11.02 8.02 6.82
CA ILE A 157 -10.29 7.51 8.01
C ILE A 157 -9.02 8.35 8.26
N LEU A 158 -8.27 8.66 7.21
CA LEU A 158 -7.03 9.45 7.34
C LEU A 158 -7.31 10.89 7.75
N GLU A 159 -8.38 11.50 7.25
CA GLU A 159 -8.85 12.84 7.63
C GLU A 159 -9.29 12.88 9.11
N GLU A 160 -10.08 11.90 9.55
CA GLU A 160 -10.52 11.79 10.96
C GLU A 160 -9.31 11.67 11.91
N LYS A 161 -8.32 10.84 11.54
CA LYS A 161 -7.07 10.73 12.32
C LYS A 161 -6.36 12.08 12.43
N SER A 162 -6.29 12.84 11.34
CA SER A 162 -5.69 14.18 11.36
C SER A 162 -6.46 15.13 12.28
N CYS A 163 -7.80 15.09 12.29
CA CYS A 163 -8.62 15.89 13.20
C CYS A 163 -8.36 15.53 14.67
N LEU A 164 -8.36 14.25 15.03
CA LEU A 164 -8.09 13.80 16.40
C LEU A 164 -6.71 14.26 16.90
N THR A 165 -5.70 14.21 16.02
CA THR A 165 -4.33 14.62 16.37
C THR A 165 -4.23 16.13 16.63
N GLU A 166 -4.97 16.95 15.89
CA GLU A 166 -4.99 18.41 16.09
C GLU A 166 -5.79 18.81 17.33
N ASP A 167 -6.88 18.11 17.64
CA ASP A 167 -7.65 18.32 18.87
C ASP A 167 -6.79 17.99 20.12
N ASP A 168 -6.04 16.89 20.11
CA ASP A 168 -5.14 16.52 21.21
C ASP A 168 -4.06 17.57 21.47
N LYS A 169 -3.42 18.09 20.41
CA LYS A 169 -2.43 19.17 20.52
C LYS A 169 -3.06 20.44 21.09
N THR A 170 -4.25 20.80 20.60
CA THR A 170 -4.97 21.99 21.04
C THR A 170 -5.37 21.87 22.52
N ASN A 171 -5.75 20.68 22.97
CA ASN A 171 -6.10 20.41 24.37
C ASN A 171 -4.88 20.47 25.29
N MET A 172 -3.74 19.87 24.88
CA MET A 172 -2.48 19.97 25.61
C MET A 172 -2.06 21.44 25.81
N GLN A 173 -2.10 22.24 24.74
CA GLN A 173 -1.74 23.66 24.82
C GLN A 173 -2.65 24.45 25.77
N LYS A 174 -3.95 24.16 25.80
CA LYS A 174 -4.89 24.77 26.75
C LYS A 174 -4.59 24.37 28.20
N GLN A 175 -4.24 23.11 28.44
CA GLN A 175 -3.86 22.64 29.78
C GLN A 175 -2.55 23.28 30.26
N GLU A 176 -1.54 23.37 29.40
CA GLU A 176 -0.27 24.05 29.71
C GLU A 176 -0.48 25.54 30.01
N GLN A 177 -1.30 26.23 29.22
CA GLN A 177 -1.64 27.63 29.46
C GLN A 177 -2.43 27.82 30.76
N ALA A 178 -3.38 26.94 31.07
CA ALA A 178 -4.13 26.98 32.32
C ALA A 178 -3.23 26.73 33.53
N LEU A 179 -2.28 25.78 33.43
CA LEU A 179 -1.31 25.49 34.48
C LEU A 179 -0.36 26.68 34.71
N ALA A 180 0.18 27.26 33.64
CA ALA A 180 1.05 28.44 33.73
C ALA A 180 0.32 29.64 34.37
N THR A 181 -0.98 29.83 34.05
CA THR A 181 -1.81 30.89 34.64
C THR A 181 -2.03 30.67 36.14
N LEU A 182 -2.21 29.41 36.57
CA LEU A 182 -2.34 29.05 37.98
C LEU A 182 -1.04 29.25 38.77
N GLU A 183 0.11 28.88 38.20
CA GLU A 183 1.42 29.08 38.83
C GLU A 183 1.74 30.58 38.99
N GLN A 184 1.40 31.38 37.98
CA GLN A 184 1.62 32.82 37.99
C GLN A 184 0.69 33.56 38.98
N ALA A 185 -0.52 33.02 39.21
CA ALA A 185 -1.45 33.51 40.23
C ALA A 185 -1.05 33.11 41.66
N ALA A 186 -0.33 32.00 41.85
CA ALA A 186 0.14 31.54 43.15
C ALA A 186 1.42 32.23 43.65
N CYS A 187 2.15 32.91 42.76
CA CYS A 187 3.36 33.68 43.08
C CYS A 187 3.12 35.19 43.28
N ASN A 188 1.86 35.66 43.22
CA ASN A 188 1.44 37.03 43.56
C ASN A 188 0.69 37.05 44.90
#